data_AF-A0A5C6M5E3-F1
#
_entry.id   AF-A0A5C6M5E3-F1
#
_cell.length_a   1.000
_cell.length_b   1.000
_cell.length_c   1.000
_cell.angle_alpha   90.00
_cell.angle_beta   90.00
_cell.angle_gamma   90.00
#
_symmetry.space_group_name_H-M   'P 1'
#
loop_
_entity.id
_entity.type
_entity.pdbx_description
1 polymer ?
#
loop_
_entity_poly.entity_id
_entity_poly.type
_entity_poly.pdbx_seq_one_letter_code
_entity_poly.pdbx_strand_id
1 'polypeptide(L)'
;MADIIFFDYWTRGIRHFKNISSELSQKNVSTILLHTASWRGDLDIEKAKQNDYEEIIDGVVCRDILYYDNSIINALKKEKPSAIVLLNVQTEDRIIIRYCRSNNIKTLYLMHGTLINDTKLSSITMDSAFGIKDRLIRFKKYRILIKEYFIAFNQKHIFGFLSFDFFSYFIKLFISPGKVIYNIWKFKDSYPDLALVYTQADFDLFVNKMGYAENKVRVVGNYNLDEVFAKVNNVGTDDLVKRKFNLPNDAKYILYIEGGFFTTTYSIPGWTLENIANEIRNICNSISQFILYL
;
A
#
# COMPACT_ATOMS: atom_id res chain seq x y z
N MET A 1 -3.21 -16.06 18.00
CA MET A 1 -1.91 -15.59 17.48
C MET A 1 -1.95 -15.83 16.00
N ALA A 2 -1.64 -14.80 15.21
CA ALA A 2 -1.65 -14.90 13.76
C ALA A 2 -0.33 -15.46 13.23
N ASP A 3 -0.38 -16.40 12.30
CA ASP A 3 0.81 -16.91 11.60
C ASP A 3 1.35 -15.86 10.62
N ILE A 4 0.45 -15.12 9.97
CA ILE A 4 0.76 -14.06 9.01
C ILE A 4 -0.03 -12.80 9.34
N ILE A 5 0.63 -11.65 9.28
CA ILE A 5 -0.03 -10.34 9.39
C ILE A 5 -0.07 -9.68 8.01
N PHE A 6 -1.26 -9.27 7.59
CA PHE A 6 -1.42 -8.27 6.56
C PHE A 6 -1.35 -6.89 7.20
N PHE A 7 -0.71 -5.92 6.54
CA PHE A 7 -0.61 -4.57 7.05
C PHE A 7 -1.01 -3.54 6.01
N ASP A 8 -1.87 -2.63 6.43
CA ASP A 8 -2.26 -1.43 5.70
C ASP A 8 -2.57 -0.30 6.70
N TYR A 9 -2.73 0.93 6.24
CA TYR A 9 -3.02 2.06 7.13
C TYR A 9 -4.48 2.12 7.58
N TRP A 10 -5.38 1.42 6.89
CA TRP A 10 -6.82 1.34 7.15
C TRP A 10 -7.36 -0.05 6.81
N THR A 11 -8.65 -0.27 7.04
CA THR A 11 -9.30 -1.55 6.73
C THR A 11 -9.58 -1.79 5.25
N ARG A 12 -9.65 -0.73 4.42
CA ARG A 12 -9.96 -0.86 2.99
C ARG A 12 -8.92 -1.63 2.17
N GLY A 13 -7.69 -1.76 2.65
CA GLY A 13 -6.67 -2.62 2.04
C GLY A 13 -7.06 -4.10 2.03
N ILE A 14 -8.08 -4.50 2.81
CA ILE A 14 -8.51 -5.89 2.89
C ILE A 14 -8.87 -6.51 1.54
N ARG A 15 -9.33 -5.69 0.57
CA ARG A 15 -9.62 -6.13 -0.80
C ARG A 15 -8.44 -6.79 -1.49
N HIS A 16 -7.21 -6.40 -1.13
CA HIS A 16 -5.95 -6.93 -1.64
C HIS A 16 -5.53 -8.23 -0.93
N PHE A 17 -6.12 -8.54 0.21
CA PHE A 17 -5.72 -9.65 1.05
C PHE A 17 -6.76 -10.76 1.15
N LYS A 18 -8.05 -10.49 0.96
CA LYS A 18 -9.13 -11.46 1.18
C LYS A 18 -8.94 -12.80 0.46
N ASN A 19 -8.49 -12.76 -0.81
CA ASN A 19 -8.29 -13.98 -1.60
C ASN A 19 -7.07 -14.76 -1.08
N ILE A 20 -5.99 -14.06 -0.76
CA ILE A 20 -4.78 -14.64 -0.15
C ILE A 20 -5.13 -15.25 1.22
N SER A 21 -5.92 -14.55 2.02
CA SER A 21 -6.40 -14.99 3.33
C SER A 21 -7.21 -16.27 3.24
N SER A 22 -8.10 -16.36 2.25
CA SER A 22 -8.93 -17.56 2.00
C SER A 22 -8.06 -18.77 1.65
N GLU A 23 -7.12 -18.61 0.72
CA GLU A 23 -6.16 -19.65 0.32
C GLU A 23 -5.27 -20.11 1.49
N LEU A 24 -4.83 -19.19 2.33
CA LEU A 24 -4.04 -19.49 3.53
C LEU A 24 -4.87 -20.23 4.59
N SER A 25 -6.12 -19.83 4.79
CA SER A 25 -7.04 -20.45 5.75
C SER A 25 -7.32 -21.92 5.38
N GLN A 26 -7.45 -22.24 4.09
CA GLN A 26 -7.58 -23.63 3.62
C GLN A 26 -6.35 -24.49 3.96
N LYS A 27 -5.19 -23.87 4.23
CA LYS A 27 -3.96 -24.52 4.66
C LYS A 27 -3.73 -24.44 6.16
N ASN A 28 -4.77 -24.09 6.93
CA ASN A 28 -4.72 -23.87 8.38
C ASN A 28 -3.72 -22.78 8.81
N VAL A 29 -3.47 -21.80 7.94
CA VAL A 29 -2.63 -20.63 8.27
C VAL A 29 -3.53 -19.50 8.73
N SER A 30 -3.34 -19.05 9.96
CA SER A 30 -4.11 -17.95 10.55
C SER A 30 -3.58 -16.59 10.11
N THR A 31 -4.50 -15.69 9.78
CA THR A 31 -4.20 -14.36 9.26
C THR A 31 -4.98 -13.27 9.99
N ILE A 32 -4.36 -12.12 10.19
CA ILE A 32 -5.04 -10.89 10.62
C ILE A 32 -4.63 -9.72 9.73
N LEU A 33 -5.49 -8.71 9.60
CA LEU A 33 -5.12 -7.39 9.10
C LEU A 33 -4.83 -6.47 10.27
N LEU A 34 -3.58 -6.03 10.42
CA LEU A 34 -3.19 -4.98 11.36
C LEU A 34 -3.24 -3.63 10.64
N HIS A 35 -3.86 -2.62 11.25
CA HIS A 35 -3.90 -1.27 10.68
C HIS A 35 -3.68 -0.14 11.69
N THR A 36 -3.38 1.06 11.18
CA THR A 36 -3.08 2.26 11.97
C THR A 36 -4.06 3.41 11.67
N ALA A 37 -5.34 3.10 11.52
CA ALA A 37 -6.37 4.08 11.16
C ALA A 37 -6.49 5.16 12.24
N SER A 38 -6.38 4.77 13.51
CA SER A 38 -6.35 5.68 14.66
C SER A 38 -5.21 6.71 14.62
N TRP A 39 -4.04 6.38 14.05
CA TRP A 39 -2.94 7.35 13.90
C TRP A 39 -3.26 8.47 12.92
N ARG A 40 -4.18 8.21 12.00
CA ARG A 40 -4.55 9.13 10.92
C ARG A 40 -5.80 9.95 11.25
N GLY A 41 -6.58 9.49 12.24
CA GLY A 41 -7.88 10.05 12.59
C GLY A 41 -9.01 9.46 11.75
N ASP A 42 -8.76 8.31 11.12
CA ASP A 42 -9.70 7.63 10.22
C ASP A 42 -10.50 6.53 10.94
N LEU A 43 -10.38 6.45 12.27
CA LEU A 43 -11.17 5.52 13.07
C LEU A 43 -12.61 6.04 13.17
N ASP A 44 -13.58 5.13 13.02
CA ASP A 44 -14.98 5.43 13.28
C ASP A 44 -15.14 5.96 14.71
N ILE A 45 -15.78 7.13 14.85
CA ILE A 45 -15.98 7.83 16.12
C ILE A 45 -16.78 6.96 17.09
N GLU A 46 -17.76 6.20 16.61
CA GLU A 46 -18.57 5.33 17.46
C GLU A 46 -17.76 4.12 17.94
N LYS A 47 -16.93 3.53 17.08
CA LYS A 47 -15.99 2.47 17.48
C LYS A 47 -14.98 2.97 18.51
N ALA A 48 -14.45 4.18 18.31
CA ALA A 48 -13.52 4.82 19.24
C ALA A 48 -14.12 4.97 20.65
N LYS A 49 -15.40 5.34 20.76
CA LYS A 49 -16.11 5.50 22.04
C LYS A 49 -16.33 4.19 22.76
N GLN A 50 -16.53 3.09 22.02
CA GLN A 50 -16.81 1.77 22.59
C GLN A 50 -15.54 0.98 22.93
N ASN A 51 -14.36 1.53 22.63
CA ASN A 51 -13.07 0.81 22.69
C ASN A 51 -13.08 -0.49 21.86
N ASP A 52 -13.87 -0.50 20.78
CA ASP A 52 -13.95 -1.64 19.87
C ASP A 52 -12.96 -1.45 18.72
N TYR A 53 -11.82 -2.12 18.84
CA TYR A 53 -10.67 -1.99 17.94
C TYR A 53 -10.43 -3.26 17.10
N GLU A 54 -11.39 -4.18 17.11
CA GLU A 54 -11.35 -5.42 16.34
C GLU A 54 -12.64 -5.54 15.53
N GLU A 55 -12.54 -5.97 14.29
CA GLU A 55 -13.71 -6.27 13.47
C GLU A 55 -13.42 -7.42 12.50
N ILE A 56 -14.46 -8.04 11.94
CA ILE A 56 -14.31 -9.07 10.91
C ILE A 56 -14.84 -8.50 9.59
N ILE A 57 -13.98 -8.40 8.58
CA ILE A 57 -14.33 -7.92 7.23
C ILE A 57 -13.93 -9.00 6.23
N ASP A 58 -14.86 -9.43 5.38
CA ASP A 58 -14.64 -10.49 4.38
C ASP A 58 -14.02 -11.76 4.98
N GLY A 59 -14.41 -12.10 6.23
CA GLY A 59 -13.90 -13.27 6.96
C GLY A 59 -12.50 -13.10 7.57
N VAL A 60 -11.90 -11.90 7.48
CA VAL A 60 -10.58 -11.59 8.04
C VAL A 60 -10.72 -10.72 9.28
N VAL A 61 -10.03 -11.11 10.35
CA VAL A 61 -9.94 -10.31 11.57
C VAL A 61 -9.05 -9.10 11.31
N CYS A 62 -9.64 -7.91 11.43
CA CYS A 62 -8.99 -6.61 11.30
C CYS A 62 -8.83 -6.00 12.69
N ARG A 63 -7.62 -5.54 13.03
CA ARG A 63 -7.32 -4.89 14.30
C ARG A 63 -6.64 -3.56 14.11
N ASP A 64 -7.18 -2.54 14.75
CA ASP A 64 -6.49 -1.27 14.87
C ASP A 64 -5.33 -1.36 15.87
N ILE A 65 -4.32 -0.54 15.69
CA ILE A 65 -3.17 -0.45 16.57
C ILE A 65 -3.51 -0.08 18.02
N LEU A 66 -4.66 0.55 18.26
CA LEU A 66 -5.16 0.79 19.62
C LEU A 66 -5.44 -0.51 20.40
N TYR A 67 -5.75 -1.62 19.72
CA TYR A 67 -5.85 -2.95 20.34
C TYR A 67 -4.52 -3.40 21.01
N TYR A 68 -3.40 -2.79 20.60
CA TYR A 68 -2.04 -3.12 21.05
C TYR A 68 -1.35 -1.93 21.73
N ASP A 69 -2.09 -1.19 22.55
CA ASP A 69 -1.60 -0.03 23.30
C ASP A 69 -0.97 1.04 22.39
N ASN A 70 -1.53 1.19 21.19
CA ASN A 70 -1.10 2.19 20.22
C ASN A 70 0.36 1.99 19.75
N SER A 71 0.84 0.74 19.68
CA SER A 71 2.23 0.40 19.29
C SER A 71 2.30 -0.77 18.31
N ILE A 72 2.85 -0.50 17.11
CA ILE A 72 3.17 -1.52 16.11
C ILE A 72 4.09 -2.57 16.72
N ILE A 73 5.09 -2.13 17.48
CA ILE A 73 6.04 -3.06 18.08
C ILE A 73 5.36 -4.00 19.08
N ASN A 74 4.43 -3.51 19.89
CA ASN A 74 3.66 -4.37 20.80
C ASN A 74 2.76 -5.35 20.03
N ALA A 75 2.14 -4.91 18.94
CA ALA A 75 1.37 -5.81 18.07
C ALA A 75 2.22 -6.97 17.56
N LEU A 76 3.41 -6.68 17.02
CA LEU A 76 4.33 -7.69 16.51
C LEU A 76 4.87 -8.61 17.62
N LYS A 77 5.10 -8.11 18.83
CA LYS A 77 5.51 -8.91 19.99
C LYS A 77 4.42 -9.84 20.49
N LYS A 78 3.15 -9.40 20.47
CA LYS A 78 2.00 -10.15 20.96
C LYS A 78 1.59 -11.23 19.96
N GLU A 79 1.54 -10.89 18.67
CA GLU A 79 1.11 -11.82 17.62
C GLU A 79 2.22 -12.78 17.18
N LYS A 80 3.49 -12.36 17.21
CA LYS A 80 4.67 -13.16 16.81
C LYS A 80 4.51 -13.85 15.44
N PRO A 81 4.15 -13.10 14.38
CA PRO A 81 3.94 -13.71 13.07
C PRO A 81 5.23 -14.29 12.50
N SER A 82 5.07 -15.29 11.64
CA SER A 82 6.16 -15.82 10.81
C SER A 82 6.50 -14.89 9.64
N ALA A 83 5.50 -14.16 9.13
CA ALA A 83 5.64 -13.22 8.03
C ALA A 83 4.65 -12.06 8.10
N ILE A 84 5.01 -10.96 7.44
CA ILE A 84 4.13 -9.79 7.24
C ILE A 84 4.06 -9.44 5.77
N VAL A 85 2.85 -9.18 5.27
CA VAL A 85 2.61 -8.69 3.91
C VAL A 85 2.18 -7.22 3.97
N LEU A 86 2.93 -6.37 3.28
CA LEU A 86 2.80 -4.92 3.26
C LEU A 86 2.26 -4.49 1.89
N LEU A 87 1.31 -3.56 1.86
CA LEU A 87 0.90 -2.90 0.61
C LEU A 87 1.82 -1.73 0.26
N ASN A 88 2.50 -1.16 1.26
CA ASN A 88 3.29 0.05 1.13
C ASN A 88 4.72 -0.19 1.66
N VAL A 89 5.62 0.75 1.37
CA VAL A 89 6.98 0.78 1.93
C VAL A 89 7.31 2.16 2.50
N GLN A 90 6.32 2.82 3.12
CA GLN A 90 6.50 4.16 3.70
C GLN A 90 7.06 4.13 5.12
N THR A 91 6.86 5.21 5.87
CA THR A 91 7.49 5.43 7.19
C THR A 91 7.13 4.34 8.18
N GLU A 92 5.85 3.99 8.26
CA GLU A 92 5.30 2.96 9.13
C GLU A 92 5.83 1.58 8.73
N ASP A 93 5.85 1.29 7.43
CA ASP A 93 6.36 0.02 6.89
C ASP A 93 7.85 -0.13 7.18
N ARG A 94 8.63 0.95 7.18
CA ARG A 94 10.05 0.93 7.57
C ARG A 94 10.26 0.50 9.02
N ILE A 95 9.39 0.96 9.94
CA ILE A 95 9.42 0.52 11.34
C ILE A 95 9.22 -1.00 11.39
N ILE A 96 8.19 -1.48 10.68
CA ILE A 96 7.83 -2.90 10.61
C ILE A 96 8.98 -3.72 10.05
N ILE A 97 9.49 -3.36 8.87
CA ILE A 97 10.57 -4.08 8.18
C ILE A 97 11.82 -4.15 9.05
N ARG A 98 12.19 -3.04 9.69
CA ARG A 98 13.37 -2.99 10.55
C ARG A 98 13.23 -3.89 11.78
N TYR A 99 12.08 -3.85 12.44
CA TYR A 99 11.78 -4.74 13.56
C TYR A 99 11.79 -6.20 13.11
N CYS A 100 11.11 -6.53 12.02
CA CYS A 100 10.99 -7.89 11.51
C CYS A 100 12.35 -8.50 11.17
N ARG A 101 13.20 -7.75 10.47
CA ARG A 101 14.59 -8.13 10.17
C ARG A 101 15.40 -8.46 11.42
N SER A 102 15.14 -7.76 12.52
CA SER A 102 15.83 -7.98 13.79
C SER A 102 15.33 -9.23 14.53
N ASN A 103 14.09 -9.65 14.30
CA ASN A 103 13.43 -10.76 15.00
C ASN A 103 13.16 -11.99 14.11
N ASN A 104 13.81 -12.09 12.95
CA ASN A 104 13.65 -13.20 12.00
C ASN A 104 12.20 -13.40 11.51
N ILE A 105 11.42 -12.32 11.44
CA ILE A 105 10.09 -12.30 10.83
C ILE A 105 10.26 -11.90 9.36
N LYS A 106 9.67 -12.66 8.43
CA LYS A 106 9.78 -12.37 7.00
C LYS A 106 8.88 -11.21 6.59
N THR A 107 9.32 -10.42 5.63
CA THR A 107 8.55 -9.30 5.09
C THR A 107 8.36 -9.42 3.59
N LEU A 108 7.12 -9.26 3.15
CA LEU A 108 6.73 -9.28 1.76
C LEU A 108 6.08 -7.95 1.42
N TYR A 109 6.48 -7.35 0.30
CA TYR A 109 5.71 -6.28 -0.32
C TYR A 109 4.83 -6.86 -1.41
N LEU A 110 3.55 -6.52 -1.35
CA LEU A 110 2.55 -6.86 -2.34
C LEU A 110 2.17 -5.59 -3.08
N MET A 111 2.55 -5.52 -4.35
CA MET A 111 2.16 -4.42 -5.21
C MET A 111 0.62 -4.34 -5.30
N HIS A 112 0.07 -3.13 -5.18
CA HIS A 112 -1.37 -2.86 -5.18
C HIS A 112 -1.76 -1.70 -6.11
N GLY A 113 -0.88 -1.36 -7.06
CA GLY A 113 -1.08 -0.30 -8.04
C GLY A 113 0.23 0.02 -8.77
N THR A 114 0.12 0.52 -10.00
CA THR A 114 1.30 0.87 -10.80
C THR A 114 1.92 2.18 -10.33
N LEU A 115 3.22 2.16 -10.11
CA LEU A 115 3.97 3.36 -9.76
C LEU A 115 4.22 4.19 -11.01
N ILE A 116 3.36 5.19 -11.26
CA ILE A 116 3.55 6.12 -12.38
C ILE A 116 4.73 7.03 -12.04
N ASN A 117 5.82 6.84 -12.77
CA ASN A 117 7.01 7.65 -12.66
C ASN A 117 6.85 8.96 -13.47
N ASP A 118 5.91 9.82 -13.07
CA ASP A 118 5.79 11.14 -13.69
C ASP A 118 6.70 12.15 -12.98
N THR A 119 7.83 12.44 -13.62
CA THR A 119 8.82 13.41 -13.15
C THR A 119 8.26 14.83 -13.06
N LYS A 120 7.19 15.17 -13.81
CA LYS A 120 6.54 16.49 -13.74
C LYS A 120 5.53 16.59 -12.60
N LEU A 121 4.74 15.55 -12.34
CA LEU A 121 3.77 15.57 -11.23
C LEU A 121 4.49 15.60 -9.87
N SER A 122 5.62 14.88 -9.78
CA SER A 122 6.45 14.85 -8.57
C SER A 122 7.03 16.22 -8.23
N SER A 123 7.57 16.99 -9.18
CA SER A 123 8.19 18.29 -8.89
C SER A 123 7.18 19.37 -8.46
N ILE A 124 5.96 19.36 -9.02
CA ILE A 124 4.91 20.35 -8.70
C ILE A 124 4.31 20.12 -7.31
N THR A 125 4.18 18.87 -6.88
CA THR A 125 3.64 18.51 -5.54
C THR A 125 4.71 18.43 -4.44
N MET A 126 5.99 18.31 -4.79
CA MET A 126 7.07 18.04 -3.83
C MET A 126 7.57 19.24 -3.03
N ASP A 127 7.53 20.46 -3.59
CA ASP A 127 8.13 21.65 -2.96
C ASP A 127 7.08 22.66 -2.44
N SER A 128 5.80 22.52 -2.80
CA SER A 128 4.76 23.56 -2.60
C SER A 128 3.68 23.24 -1.55
N ALA A 129 3.51 21.98 -1.12
CA ALA A 129 2.25 21.58 -0.50
C ALA A 129 2.11 21.84 1.02
N PHE A 130 3.19 22.14 1.77
CA PHE A 130 3.11 22.21 3.24
C PHE A 130 3.88 23.39 3.83
N GLY A 131 3.13 24.35 4.36
CA GLY A 131 3.68 25.46 5.14
C GLY A 131 4.28 24.98 6.46
N ILE A 132 5.04 25.85 7.13
CA ILE A 132 5.66 25.54 8.43
C ILE A 132 4.61 25.11 9.47
N LYS A 133 3.41 25.72 9.43
CA LYS A 133 2.28 25.34 10.29
C LYS A 133 1.83 23.89 10.06
N ASP A 134 1.68 23.47 8.81
CA ASP A 134 1.30 22.09 8.46
C ASP A 134 2.37 21.08 8.91
N ARG A 135 3.64 21.46 8.76
CA ARG A 135 4.77 20.63 9.22
C ARG A 135 4.77 20.46 10.74
N LEU A 136 4.49 21.51 11.50
CA LEU A 136 4.40 21.44 12.97
C LEU A 136 3.21 20.59 13.44
N ILE A 137 2.06 20.71 12.78
CA ILE A 137 0.89 19.86 13.05
C ILE A 137 1.23 18.38 12.79
N ARG A 138 1.89 18.08 11.68
CA ARG A 138 2.37 16.73 11.34
C ARG A 138 3.45 16.24 12.30
N PHE A 139 4.30 17.13 12.83
CA PHE A 139 5.34 16.76 13.78
C PHE A 139 4.78 16.12 15.06
N LYS A 140 3.60 16.56 15.52
CA LYS A 140 2.89 15.88 16.62
C LYS A 140 2.58 14.42 16.29
N LYS A 141 2.14 14.14 15.05
CA LYS A 141 1.90 12.77 14.55
C LYS A 141 3.21 11.98 14.46
N TYR A 142 4.31 12.63 14.09
CA TYR A 142 5.62 11.99 14.05
C TYR A 142 6.17 11.57 15.40
N ARG A 143 5.66 12.10 16.54
CA ARG A 143 6.13 11.66 17.87
C ARG A 143 5.95 10.15 18.08
N ILE A 144 4.81 9.61 17.66
CA ILE A 144 4.54 8.17 17.76
C ILE A 144 5.46 7.40 16.81
N LEU A 145 5.59 7.85 15.56
CA LEU A 145 6.51 7.24 14.59
C LEU A 145 7.96 7.23 15.05
N ILE A 146 8.44 8.35 15.60
CA ILE A 146 9.81 8.48 16.14
C ILE A 146 10.00 7.50 17.30
N LYS A 147 9.04 7.41 18.22
CA LYS A 147 9.09 6.45 19.34
C LYS A 147 9.18 5.01 18.83
N GLU A 148 8.28 4.62 17.93
CA GLU A 148 8.22 3.25 17.41
C GLU A 148 9.46 2.92 16.57
N TYR A 149 9.93 3.86 15.75
CA TYR A 149 11.16 3.70 14.99
C TYR A 149 12.39 3.64 15.89
N PHE A 150 12.46 4.41 16.99
CA PHE A 150 13.51 4.30 18.00
C PHE A 150 13.55 2.90 18.64
N ILE A 151 12.38 2.37 19.01
CA ILE A 151 12.27 1.01 19.56
C ILE A 151 12.76 -0.03 18.54
N ALA A 152 12.31 0.08 17.28
CA ALA A 152 12.75 -0.81 16.19
C ALA A 152 14.26 -0.68 15.90
N PHE A 153 14.83 0.52 16.03
CA PHE A 153 16.23 0.78 15.75
C PHE A 153 17.17 0.23 16.82
N ASN A 154 16.81 0.39 18.10
CA ASN A 154 17.68 0.05 19.22
C ASN A 154 17.57 -1.41 19.70
N GLN A 155 16.87 -2.29 18.95
CA GLN A 155 16.70 -3.69 19.36
C GLN A 155 18.01 -4.47 19.48
N LYS A 156 19.03 -4.14 18.67
CA LYS A 156 20.33 -4.83 18.66
C LYS A 156 21.49 -3.95 19.12
N HIS A 157 21.33 -2.63 19.09
CA HIS A 157 22.37 -1.68 19.46
C HIS A 157 21.77 -0.57 20.33
N ILE A 158 22.13 -0.56 21.62
CA ILE A 158 21.57 0.37 22.61
C ILE A 158 21.86 1.85 22.28
N PHE A 159 22.91 2.11 21.50
CA PHE A 159 23.29 3.45 21.01
C PHE A 159 23.06 3.64 19.50
N GLY A 160 22.28 2.77 18.86
CA GLY A 160 22.01 2.87 17.42
C GLY A 160 21.35 4.21 17.04
N PHE A 161 20.57 4.79 17.94
CA PHE A 161 19.95 6.11 17.74
C PHE A 161 20.96 7.24 17.50
N LEU A 162 22.21 7.13 17.97
CA LEU A 162 23.25 8.14 17.68
C LEU A 162 23.75 8.10 16.23
N SER A 163 23.30 7.12 15.45
CA SER A 163 23.62 7.08 14.01
C SER A 163 23.03 8.29 13.30
N PHE A 164 23.85 8.94 12.48
CA PHE A 164 23.41 10.01 11.59
C PHE A 164 22.26 9.54 10.68
N ASP A 165 22.24 8.26 10.31
CA ASP A 165 21.20 7.66 9.48
C ASP A 165 19.81 7.72 10.13
N PHE A 166 19.70 7.47 11.44
CA PHE A 166 18.43 7.58 12.17
C PHE A 166 17.83 8.98 12.08
N PHE A 167 18.62 10.00 12.45
CA PHE A 167 18.15 11.38 12.48
C PHE A 167 18.01 11.99 11.09
N SER A 168 18.90 11.65 10.15
CA SER A 168 18.88 12.20 8.80
C SER A 168 17.55 11.94 8.09
N TYR A 169 16.92 10.78 8.35
CA TYR A 169 15.62 10.48 7.79
C TYR A 169 14.53 11.43 8.29
N PHE A 170 14.36 11.59 9.61
CA PHE A 170 13.34 12.47 10.17
C PHE A 170 13.60 13.95 9.86
N ILE A 171 14.88 14.36 9.83
CA ILE A 171 15.28 15.69 9.39
C ILE A 171 14.84 15.91 7.93
N LYS A 172 15.13 14.97 7.03
CA LYS A 172 14.70 15.05 5.62
C LYS A 172 13.18 15.00 5.47
N LEU A 173 12.49 14.20 6.28
CA LEU A 173 11.03 14.11 6.31
C LEU A 173 10.39 15.43 6.76
N PHE A 174 11.04 16.15 7.67
CA PHE A 174 10.60 17.47 8.13
C PHE A 174 10.90 18.59 7.11
N ILE A 175 12.11 18.59 6.53
CA ILE A 175 12.55 19.61 5.55
C ILE A 175 11.79 19.45 4.23
N SER A 176 11.60 18.22 3.77
CA SER A 176 11.12 17.90 2.43
C SER A 176 10.25 16.62 2.42
N PRO A 177 9.06 16.65 3.05
CA PRO A 177 8.22 15.46 3.23
C PRO A 177 7.84 14.81 1.90
N GLY A 178 7.46 15.59 0.88
CA GLY A 178 7.14 15.06 -0.45
C GLY A 178 8.32 14.31 -1.06
N LYS A 179 9.52 14.92 -1.05
CA LYS A 179 10.73 14.27 -1.58
C LYS A 179 11.06 12.96 -0.87
N VAL A 180 10.84 12.89 0.44
CA VAL A 180 11.08 11.66 1.21
C VAL A 180 10.02 10.60 0.92
N ILE A 181 8.73 10.96 0.95
CA ILE A 181 7.59 10.05 0.73
C ILE A 181 7.59 9.47 -0.69
N TYR A 182 8.07 10.20 -1.69
CA TYR A 182 8.13 9.68 -3.06
C TYR A 182 9.50 9.07 -3.44
N ASN A 183 10.54 9.26 -2.62
CA ASN A 183 11.88 8.66 -2.82
C ASN A 183 12.31 7.78 -1.63
N ILE A 184 11.39 7.00 -1.08
CA ILE A 184 11.64 6.15 0.10
C ILE A 184 12.68 5.06 -0.19
N TRP A 185 12.84 4.72 -1.46
CA TRP A 185 13.76 3.71 -1.97
C TRP A 185 15.24 4.03 -1.74
N LYS A 186 15.58 5.27 -1.35
CA LYS A 186 16.97 5.63 -0.98
C LYS A 186 17.42 5.00 0.34
N PHE A 187 16.51 4.43 1.13
CA PHE A 187 16.80 3.86 2.42
C PHE A 187 16.70 2.33 2.37
N LYS A 188 17.84 1.62 2.27
CA LYS A 188 17.86 0.14 2.14
C LYS A 188 17.17 -0.61 3.28
N ASP A 189 17.04 0.01 4.44
CA ASP A 189 16.32 -0.59 5.56
C ASP A 189 14.80 -0.65 5.34
N SER A 190 14.27 0.05 4.33
CA SER A 190 12.88 -0.04 3.85
C SER A 190 12.61 -1.21 2.91
N TYR A 191 13.63 -1.99 2.54
CA TYR A 191 13.43 -3.08 1.60
C TYR A 191 12.91 -4.33 2.32
N PRO A 192 11.72 -4.85 1.97
CA PRO A 192 11.25 -6.13 2.43
C PRO A 192 12.18 -7.26 1.95
N ASP A 193 11.97 -8.47 2.47
CA ASP A 193 12.72 -9.65 2.03
C ASP A 193 12.37 -10.05 0.60
N LEU A 194 11.12 -9.83 0.18
CA LEU A 194 10.63 -10.10 -1.16
C LEU A 194 9.60 -9.04 -1.59
N ALA A 195 9.71 -8.55 -2.82
CA ALA A 195 8.74 -7.69 -3.48
C ALA A 195 8.03 -8.46 -4.61
N LEU A 196 6.70 -8.52 -4.54
CA LEU A 196 5.84 -9.16 -5.54
C LEU A 196 5.25 -8.06 -6.43
N VAL A 197 5.63 -8.05 -7.71
CA VAL A 197 5.27 -7.01 -8.68
C VAL A 197 4.45 -7.57 -9.83
N TYR A 198 3.70 -6.70 -10.53
CA TYR A 198 2.75 -7.15 -11.55
C TYR A 198 3.42 -7.50 -12.87
N THR A 199 4.35 -6.67 -13.35
CA THR A 199 4.92 -6.79 -14.70
C THR A 199 6.44 -6.74 -14.72
N GLN A 200 7.06 -7.08 -15.85
CA GLN A 200 8.50 -6.90 -16.06
C GLN A 200 8.92 -5.43 -15.97
N ALA A 201 8.08 -4.50 -16.43
CA ALA A 201 8.36 -3.07 -16.31
C ALA A 201 8.45 -2.63 -14.83
N ASP A 202 7.62 -3.22 -13.96
CA ASP A 202 7.67 -2.97 -12.52
C ASP A 202 8.93 -3.60 -11.90
N PHE A 203 9.32 -4.80 -12.34
CA PHE A 203 10.58 -5.41 -11.94
C PHE A 203 11.76 -4.49 -12.27
N ASP A 204 11.83 -4.00 -13.51
CA ASP A 204 12.91 -3.12 -13.98
C ASP A 204 12.91 -1.80 -13.19
N LEU A 205 11.74 -1.27 -12.84
CA LEU A 205 11.63 -0.10 -11.97
C LEU A 205 12.21 -0.39 -10.58
N PHE A 206 11.85 -1.51 -9.95
CA PHE A 206 12.32 -1.86 -8.60
C PHE A 206 13.83 -2.15 -8.58
N VAL A 207 14.35 -2.88 -9.56
CA VAL A 207 15.77 -3.24 -9.62
C VAL A 207 16.61 -2.04 -10.06
N ASN A 208 16.36 -1.52 -11.27
CA ASN A 208 17.26 -0.57 -11.91
C ASN A 208 17.16 0.83 -11.31
N LYS A 209 15.95 1.24 -10.91
CA LYS A 209 15.73 2.59 -10.39
C LYS A 209 15.69 2.64 -8.87
N MET A 210 15.02 1.68 -8.24
CA MET A 210 14.86 1.68 -6.79
C MET A 210 16.02 1.00 -6.07
N GLY A 211 16.85 0.21 -6.77
CA GLY A 211 18.04 -0.43 -6.20
C GLY A 211 17.76 -1.71 -5.42
N TYR A 212 16.62 -2.36 -5.65
CA TYR A 212 16.36 -3.70 -5.12
C TYR A 212 17.33 -4.72 -5.73
N ALA A 213 17.73 -5.71 -4.94
CA ALA A 213 18.44 -6.86 -5.48
C ALA A 213 17.49 -7.70 -6.34
N GLU A 214 17.93 -8.16 -7.51
CA GLU A 214 17.11 -8.93 -8.46
C GLU A 214 16.45 -10.14 -7.81
N ASN A 215 17.18 -10.87 -6.96
CA ASN A 215 16.66 -12.04 -6.25
C ASN A 215 15.60 -11.71 -5.18
N LYS A 216 15.34 -10.44 -4.92
CA LYS A 216 14.31 -9.95 -3.99
C LYS A 216 13.09 -9.37 -4.70
N VAL A 217 13.01 -9.44 -6.03
CA VAL A 217 11.85 -8.98 -6.79
C VAL A 217 11.33 -10.14 -7.62
N ARG A 218 10.02 -10.38 -7.59
CA ARG A 218 9.38 -11.44 -8.37
C ARG A 218 8.15 -10.90 -9.08
N VAL A 219 8.10 -11.12 -10.39
CA VAL A 219 6.91 -10.84 -11.21
C VAL A 219 5.88 -11.94 -10.93
N VAL A 220 4.68 -11.56 -10.48
CA VAL A 220 3.59 -12.47 -10.13
C VAL A 220 2.27 -12.16 -10.85
N GLY A 221 2.21 -11.11 -11.66
CA GLY A 221 0.95 -10.65 -12.27
C GLY A 221 0.07 -9.88 -11.29
N ASN A 222 -1.04 -9.33 -11.78
CA ASN A 222 -2.01 -8.63 -10.95
C ASN A 222 -3.10 -9.61 -10.46
N TYR A 223 -2.88 -10.19 -9.29
CA TYR A 223 -3.79 -11.15 -8.66
C TYR A 223 -5.19 -10.58 -8.40
N ASN A 224 -5.37 -9.26 -8.32
CA ASN A 224 -6.70 -8.66 -8.16
C ASN A 224 -7.56 -8.85 -9.43
N LEU A 225 -6.92 -9.09 -10.58
CA LEU A 225 -7.62 -9.32 -11.84
C LEU A 225 -7.97 -10.79 -12.07
N ASP A 226 -7.39 -11.73 -11.32
CA ASP A 226 -7.62 -13.16 -11.54
C ASP A 226 -9.11 -13.52 -11.39
N GLU A 227 -9.78 -12.96 -10.38
CA GLU A 227 -11.23 -13.15 -10.18
C GLU A 227 -12.05 -12.50 -11.30
N VAL A 228 -11.59 -11.37 -11.83
CA VAL A 228 -12.23 -10.68 -12.96
C VAL A 228 -12.11 -11.54 -14.22
N PHE A 229 -10.92 -12.01 -14.55
CA PHE A 229 -10.68 -12.88 -15.70
C PHE A 229 -11.43 -14.20 -15.60
N ALA A 230 -11.57 -14.78 -14.40
CA ALA A 230 -12.33 -16.01 -14.18
C ALA A 230 -13.84 -15.85 -14.40
N LYS A 231 -14.39 -14.66 -14.17
CA LYS A 231 -15.84 -14.38 -14.27
C LYS A 231 -16.26 -13.79 -15.60
N VAL A 232 -15.33 -13.29 -16.40
CA VAL A 232 -15.63 -12.58 -17.65
C VAL A 232 -15.87 -13.59 -18.76
N ASN A 233 -17.16 -13.90 -18.99
CA ASN A 233 -17.61 -14.65 -20.16
C ASN A 233 -17.50 -13.83 -21.46
N ASN A 234 -17.57 -12.50 -21.35
CA ASN A 234 -17.55 -11.56 -22.47
C ASN A 234 -16.23 -10.77 -22.48
N VAL A 235 -15.23 -11.34 -23.12
CA VAL A 235 -13.97 -10.65 -23.41
C VAL A 235 -14.12 -9.73 -24.62
N GLY A 236 -13.47 -8.57 -24.59
CA GLY A 236 -13.43 -7.68 -25.75
C GLY A 236 -12.67 -8.33 -26.90
N THR A 237 -13.24 -8.28 -28.10
CA THR A 237 -12.61 -8.75 -29.36
C THR A 237 -12.43 -7.63 -30.38
N ASP A 238 -12.65 -6.38 -30.00
CA ASP A 238 -12.62 -5.22 -30.90
C ASP A 238 -11.24 -5.02 -31.56
N ASP A 239 -11.22 -4.97 -32.89
CA ASP A 239 -10.02 -4.79 -33.70
C ASP A 239 -9.40 -3.38 -33.59
N LEU A 240 -10.16 -2.36 -33.18
CA LEU A 240 -9.62 -1.01 -32.93
C LEU A 240 -8.75 -1.00 -31.68
N VAL A 241 -9.18 -1.61 -30.58
CA VAL A 241 -8.36 -1.72 -29.36
C VAL A 241 -7.11 -2.52 -29.65
N LYS A 242 -7.24 -3.66 -30.34
CA LYS A 242 -6.10 -4.48 -30.76
C LYS A 242 -5.12 -3.70 -31.62
N ARG A 243 -5.59 -2.95 -32.63
CA ARG A 243 -4.72 -2.11 -33.46
C ARG A 243 -4.06 -0.98 -32.66
N LYS A 244 -4.81 -0.29 -31.80
CA LYS A 244 -4.31 0.84 -31.02
C LYS A 244 -3.20 0.44 -30.04
N PHE A 245 -3.32 -0.74 -29.43
CA PHE A 245 -2.34 -1.25 -28.46
C PHE A 245 -1.43 -2.35 -29.03
N ASN A 246 -1.47 -2.58 -30.35
CA ASN A 246 -0.68 -3.59 -31.06
C ASN A 246 -0.80 -5.01 -30.46
N LEU A 247 -2.03 -5.41 -30.12
CA LEU A 247 -2.34 -6.74 -29.61
C LEU A 247 -2.55 -7.74 -30.76
N PRO A 248 -2.23 -9.04 -30.55
CA PRO A 248 -2.56 -10.10 -31.51
C PRO A 248 -4.05 -10.11 -31.90
N ASN A 249 -4.36 -10.53 -33.12
CA ASN A 249 -5.75 -10.56 -33.63
C ASN A 249 -6.67 -11.48 -32.81
N ASP A 250 -6.11 -12.52 -32.20
CA ASP A 250 -6.80 -13.47 -31.30
C ASP A 250 -6.75 -13.04 -29.83
N ALA A 251 -6.09 -11.93 -29.50
CA ALA A 251 -5.96 -11.47 -28.14
C ALA A 251 -7.31 -11.03 -27.56
N LYS A 252 -7.62 -11.54 -26.38
CA LYS A 252 -8.75 -11.14 -25.55
C LYS A 252 -8.31 -10.01 -24.63
N TYR A 253 -9.15 -9.00 -24.41
CA TYR A 253 -8.83 -7.91 -23.48
C TYR A 253 -10.00 -7.54 -22.57
N ILE A 254 -9.66 -6.90 -21.45
CA ILE A 254 -10.59 -6.32 -20.47
C ILE A 254 -10.11 -4.91 -20.16
N LEU A 255 -11.03 -3.94 -20.13
CA LEU A 255 -10.75 -2.61 -19.61
C LEU A 255 -10.91 -2.64 -18.08
N TYR A 256 -9.79 -2.52 -17.37
CA TYR A 256 -9.79 -2.39 -15.92
C TYR A 256 -9.48 -0.95 -15.54
N ILE A 257 -10.39 -0.33 -14.78
CA ILE A 257 -10.22 1.03 -14.26
C ILE A 257 -10.13 0.93 -12.74
N GLU A 258 -8.93 1.14 -12.22
CA GLU A 258 -8.72 1.26 -10.77
C GLU A 258 -8.78 2.73 -10.36
N GLY A 259 -9.74 3.07 -9.51
CA GLY A 259 -9.79 4.39 -8.88
C GLY A 259 -8.70 4.52 -7.82
N GLY A 260 -7.59 5.20 -8.15
CA GLY A 260 -6.50 5.49 -7.21
C GLY A 260 -6.80 6.63 -6.22
N PHE A 261 -7.89 7.38 -6.42
CA PHE A 261 -8.26 8.52 -5.58
C PHE A 261 -9.50 8.22 -4.75
N PHE A 262 -9.33 8.35 -3.43
CA PHE A 262 -10.43 8.34 -2.47
C PHE A 262 -11.35 9.54 -2.72
N THR A 263 -12.58 9.28 -3.14
CA THR A 263 -13.64 10.29 -3.30
C THR A 263 -14.20 10.81 -1.98
N THR A 264 -13.68 10.40 -0.83
CA THR A 264 -14.34 10.65 0.47
C THR A 264 -13.90 11.94 1.19
N THR A 265 -12.88 12.66 0.72
CA THR A 265 -12.48 13.94 1.36
C THR A 265 -12.05 15.04 0.39
N TYR A 266 -11.64 14.67 -0.83
CA TYR A 266 -11.40 15.59 -1.94
C TYR A 266 -12.20 15.13 -3.15
N SER A 267 -13.51 14.98 -2.98
CA SER A 267 -14.41 14.94 -4.14
C SER A 267 -14.16 16.24 -4.91
N ILE A 268 -13.40 16.18 -6.01
CA ILE A 268 -13.36 17.26 -6.97
C ILE A 268 -14.84 17.52 -7.30
N PRO A 269 -15.38 18.71 -7.00
CA PRO A 269 -16.80 18.98 -7.20
C PRO A 269 -17.20 18.58 -8.62
N GLY A 270 -18.16 17.67 -8.75
CA GLY A 270 -18.58 17.11 -10.05
C GLY A 270 -17.97 15.77 -10.45
N TRP A 271 -17.09 15.13 -9.66
CA TRP A 271 -16.61 13.76 -9.92
C TRP A 271 -17.34 12.73 -9.04
N THR A 272 -18.66 12.58 -9.26
CA THR A 272 -19.48 11.49 -8.70
C THR A 272 -19.22 10.17 -9.44
N LEU A 273 -19.63 9.02 -8.87
CA LEU A 273 -19.57 7.74 -9.60
C LEU A 273 -20.34 7.80 -10.92
N GLU A 274 -21.47 8.49 -10.93
CA GLU A 274 -22.26 8.74 -12.14
C GLU A 274 -21.49 9.56 -13.17
N ASN A 275 -20.81 10.64 -12.75
CA ASN A 275 -20.02 11.46 -13.67
C ASN A 275 -18.75 10.75 -14.15
N ILE A 276 -18.11 9.94 -13.30
CA ILE A 276 -17.01 9.04 -13.69
C ILE A 276 -17.52 8.05 -14.75
N ALA A 277 -18.65 7.39 -14.50
CA ALA A 277 -19.24 6.43 -15.44
C ALA A 277 -19.65 7.10 -16.75
N ASN A 278 -20.23 8.31 -16.70
CA ASN A 278 -20.58 9.09 -17.87
C ASN A 278 -19.34 9.53 -18.66
N GLU A 279 -18.27 9.94 -17.98
CA GLU A 279 -17.02 10.33 -18.64
C GLU A 279 -16.33 9.11 -19.27
N ILE A 280 -16.27 7.98 -18.57
CA ILE A 280 -15.81 6.70 -19.14
C ILE A 280 -16.67 6.35 -20.36
N ARG A 281 -18.00 6.46 -20.26
CA ARG A 281 -18.92 6.20 -21.38
C ARG A 281 -18.67 7.17 -22.54
N ASN A 282 -18.42 8.45 -22.28
CA ASN A 282 -18.12 9.46 -23.30
C ASN A 282 -16.77 9.18 -23.98
N ILE A 283 -15.74 8.80 -23.21
CA ILE A 283 -14.45 8.35 -23.73
C ILE A 283 -14.64 7.10 -24.59
N CYS A 284 -15.36 6.10 -24.10
CA CYS A 284 -15.72 4.89 -24.86
C CYS A 284 -16.50 5.20 -26.15
N ASN A 285 -17.46 6.13 -26.10
CA ASN A 285 -18.29 6.53 -27.24
C ASN A 285 -17.50 7.35 -28.26
N SER A 286 -16.62 8.25 -27.81
CA SER A 286 -15.74 9.07 -28.66
C SER A 286 -14.63 8.26 -29.33
N ILE A 287 -14.28 7.10 -28.76
CA ILE A 287 -13.40 6.11 -29.38
C ILE A 287 -14.14 5.28 -30.45
N SER A 288 -15.45 5.52 -30.64
CA SER A 288 -16.36 4.82 -31.55
C SER A 288 -16.55 3.34 -31.19
N GLN A 289 -17.70 3.04 -30.56
CA GLN A 289 -18.28 1.71 -30.28
C GLN A 289 -17.78 0.96 -29.03
N PHE A 290 -18.27 1.36 -27.86
CA PHE A 290 -18.33 0.46 -26.70
C PHE A 290 -19.73 0.56 -26.06
N ILE A 291 -20.48 -0.54 -26.06
CA ILE A 291 -21.68 -0.67 -25.21
C ILE A 291 -21.21 -1.18 -23.86
N LEU A 292 -21.18 -0.29 -22.86
CA LEU A 292 -20.94 -0.68 -21.47
C LEU A 292 -22.25 -1.24 -20.91
N TYR A 293 -22.28 -2.53 -20.58
CA TYR A 293 -23.27 -3.06 -19.65
C TYR A 293 -22.72 -2.83 -18.24
N LEU A 294 -23.36 -1.93 -17.50
CA LEU A 294 -23.13 -1.72 -16.07
C LEU A 294 -23.78 -2.84 -15.25
#